data_AF-A0A1Q6R2Y5-F1
#
_entry.id   AF-A0A1Q6R2Y5-F1
#
_cell.length_a   1.000
_cell.length_b   1.000
_cell.length_c   1.000
_cell.angle_alpha   90.00
_cell.angle_beta   90.00
_cell.angle_gamma   90.00
#
_symmetry.space_group_name_H-M   'P 1'
#
loop_
_entity.id
_entity.type
_entity.pdbx_description
1 polymer ?
#
loop_
_entity_poly.entity_id
_entity_poly.type
_entity_poly.pdbx_seq_one_letter_code
_entity_poly.pdbx_strand_id
1 'polypeptide(L)'
;MAAYDETSVPCPAGVRCALPRQPGEVALRQLIDCAAGARQCCRRCARNAPREVRRTLERLEQGELAALRGLLASYYLLTGQWYQPSCPAVTEGLPGALRALYRAEAQLAAGCTGAAEQVEDGCLGRRLAALGREAEERAKQAETVVENALTTGNNLLKW
;
A
#
# COMPACT_ATOMS: atom_id res chain seq x y z
N MET A 1 -33.91 4.22 -34.77
CA MET A 1 -33.17 3.68 -33.62
C MET A 1 -31.71 4.02 -33.84
N ALA A 2 -31.18 4.92 -33.00
CA ALA A 2 -29.89 5.56 -33.20
C ALA A 2 -28.71 4.56 -33.11
N ALA A 3 -27.68 4.87 -33.89
CA ALA A 3 -26.54 4.05 -34.24
C ALA A 3 -25.71 3.58 -33.03
N TYR A 4 -25.25 2.34 -33.10
CA TYR A 4 -24.07 1.88 -32.38
C TYR A 4 -22.87 2.59 -33.02
N ASP A 5 -22.31 3.57 -32.31
CA ASP A 5 -21.13 4.29 -32.78
C ASP A 5 -19.87 3.62 -32.23
N GLU A 6 -19.25 2.80 -33.09
CA GLU A 6 -17.95 2.16 -32.97
C GLU A 6 -16.77 3.15 -33.11
N THR A 7 -16.88 4.41 -32.66
CA THR A 7 -15.72 5.30 -32.64
C THR A 7 -14.92 5.19 -31.34
N SER A 8 -13.89 4.34 -31.43
CA SER A 8 -12.53 4.59 -30.89
C SER A 8 -12.16 3.95 -29.55
N VAL A 9 -11.99 2.62 -29.56
CA VAL A 9 -10.85 1.99 -28.86
C VAL A 9 -9.64 2.21 -29.79
N PRO A 10 -8.51 2.84 -29.37
CA PRO A 10 -7.67 2.28 -28.30
C PRO A 10 -6.80 3.27 -27.47
N CYS A 11 -6.17 2.75 -26.41
CA CYS A 11 -4.77 3.11 -26.11
C CYS A 11 -4.01 1.96 -25.41
N PRO A 12 -3.13 1.24 -26.11
CA PRO A 12 -2.07 0.43 -25.52
C PRO A 12 -0.89 1.37 -25.25
N ALA A 13 -0.60 1.69 -23.98
CA ALA A 13 0.49 2.59 -23.59
C ALA A 13 0.46 4.02 -24.21
N GLY A 14 -0.40 4.88 -23.66
CA GLY A 14 -0.04 6.30 -23.50
C GLY A 14 -0.57 7.29 -24.54
N VAL A 15 -1.84 7.66 -24.43
CA VAL A 15 -2.30 9.07 -24.35
C VAL A 15 -3.58 9.05 -23.50
N ARG A 16 -3.66 9.98 -22.54
CA ARG A 16 -4.68 10.04 -21.47
C ARG A 16 -6.12 9.92 -22.00
N CYS A 17 -6.73 8.73 -21.89
CA CYS A 17 -8.18 8.59 -21.97
C CYS A 17 -8.81 9.33 -20.77
N ALA A 18 -9.56 10.39 -21.06
CA ALA A 18 -10.33 11.16 -20.10
C ALA A 18 -11.61 10.39 -19.72
N LEU A 19 -11.48 9.23 -19.07
CA LEU A 19 -12.57 8.70 -18.26
C LEU A 19 -12.78 9.68 -17.09
N PRO A 20 -14.03 9.99 -16.69
CA PRO A 20 -14.28 10.82 -15.53
C PRO A 20 -13.55 10.19 -14.34
N ARG A 21 -12.58 10.92 -13.79
CA ARG A 21 -11.81 10.47 -12.62
C ARG A 21 -12.81 10.23 -11.50
N GLN A 22 -13.08 8.96 -11.24
CA GLN A 22 -13.89 8.58 -10.10
C GLN A 22 -13.15 9.06 -8.83
N PRO A 23 -13.85 9.59 -7.82
CA PRO A 23 -13.21 10.06 -6.59
C PRO A 23 -12.32 8.97 -5.95
N GLY A 24 -12.64 7.68 -6.15
CA GLY A 24 -11.83 6.54 -5.72
C GLY A 24 -10.50 6.32 -6.47
N GLU A 25 -10.32 6.87 -7.68
CA GLU A 25 -9.08 6.71 -8.46
C GLU A 25 -7.88 7.36 -7.77
N VAL A 26 -8.07 8.59 -7.28
CA VAL A 26 -7.00 9.36 -6.61
C VAL A 26 -6.63 8.69 -5.28
N ALA A 27 -7.63 8.23 -4.53
CA ALA A 27 -7.42 7.49 -3.29
C ALA A 27 -6.64 6.19 -3.54
N LEU A 28 -7.01 5.41 -4.57
CA LEU A 28 -6.29 4.19 -4.94
C LEU A 28 -4.83 4.46 -5.34
N ARG A 29 -4.55 5.54 -6.07
CA ARG A 29 -3.16 5.91 -6.43
C ARG A 29 -2.34 6.25 -5.19
N GLN A 30 -2.91 7.00 -4.25
CA GLN A 30 -2.25 7.30 -2.98
C GLN A 30 -1.96 6.03 -2.19
N LEU A 31 -2.91 5.08 -2.14
CA LEU A 31 -2.70 3.78 -1.49
C LEU A 31 -1.59 2.97 -2.16
N ILE A 32 -1.53 2.99 -3.49
CA ILE A 32 -0.46 2.32 -4.26
C ILE A 32 0.91 2.94 -3.96
N ASP A 33 1.00 4.27 -3.93
CA ASP A 33 2.23 4.98 -3.60
C ASP A 33 2.67 4.74 -2.15
N CYS A 34 1.71 4.73 -1.22
CA CYS A 34 1.94 4.38 0.18
C CYS A 34 2.51 2.96 0.32
N ALA A 35 1.87 1.94 -0.29
CA ALA A 35 2.32 0.55 -0.24
C ALA A 35 3.70 0.37 -0.89
N ALA A 36 3.97 1.07 -2.01
CA ALA A 36 5.28 1.04 -2.65
C ALA A 36 6.38 1.65 -1.75
N GLY A 37 6.08 2.79 -1.13
CA GLY A 37 6.97 3.44 -0.15
C GLY A 37 7.23 2.56 1.07
N ALA A 38 6.18 1.96 1.64
CA ALA A 38 6.25 1.01 2.75
C ALA A 38 7.15 -0.19 2.41
N ARG A 39 6.96 -0.79 1.23
CA ARG A 39 7.81 -1.88 0.75
C ARG A 39 9.28 -1.48 0.64
N GLN A 40 9.57 -0.33 0.04
CA GLN A 40 10.95 0.15 -0.09
C GLN A 40 11.58 0.42 1.28
N CYS A 41 10.79 0.97 2.20
CA CYS A 41 11.19 1.16 3.60
C CYS A 41 11.56 -0.18 4.24
N CYS A 42 10.70 -1.20 4.18
CA CYS A 42 10.96 -2.54 4.70
C CYS A 42 12.25 -3.14 4.13
N ARG A 43 12.47 -3.06 2.80
CA ARG A 43 13.69 -3.58 2.16
C ARG A 43 14.95 -2.89 2.68
N ARG A 44 14.90 -1.57 2.86
CA ARG A 44 16.05 -0.81 3.38
C ARG A 44 16.30 -1.11 4.85
N CYS A 45 15.25 -1.12 5.66
CA CYS A 45 15.34 -1.45 7.07
C CYS A 45 15.88 -2.87 7.28
N ALA A 46 15.43 -3.85 6.49
CA ALA A 46 15.91 -5.23 6.57
C ALA A 46 17.42 -5.36 6.28
N ARG A 47 17.96 -4.54 5.36
CA ARG A 47 19.41 -4.53 5.08
C ARG A 47 20.26 -4.04 6.24
N ASN A 48 19.72 -3.10 7.03
CA ASN A 48 20.44 -2.44 8.12
C ASN A 48 20.05 -2.98 9.51
N ALA A 49 19.08 -3.89 9.59
CA ALA A 49 18.52 -4.40 10.84
C ALA A 49 19.29 -5.60 11.40
N PRO A 50 19.29 -5.79 12.73
CA PRO A 50 19.76 -7.01 13.37
C PRO A 50 18.94 -8.23 12.96
N ARG A 51 19.52 -9.44 13.08
CA ARG A 51 18.93 -10.70 12.59
C ARG A 51 17.52 -10.98 13.11
N GLU A 52 17.24 -10.60 14.35
CA GLU A 52 15.95 -10.80 15.01
C GLU A 52 14.82 -9.99 14.35
N VAL A 53 15.09 -8.71 14.06
CA VAL A 53 14.13 -7.79 13.42
C VAL A 53 14.06 -8.02 11.91
N ARG A 54 15.15 -8.50 11.29
CA ARG A 54 15.25 -8.70 9.85
C ARG A 54 14.18 -9.65 9.30
N ARG A 55 13.94 -10.79 9.96
CA ARG A 55 12.92 -11.77 9.52
C ARG A 55 11.50 -11.20 9.52
N THR A 56 11.20 -10.30 10.46
CA THR A 56 9.88 -9.67 10.53
C THR A 56 9.75 -8.59 9.46
N LEU A 57 10.81 -7.82 9.20
CA LEU A 57 10.85 -6.86 8.09
C LEU A 57 10.74 -7.52 6.71
N GLU A 58 11.36 -8.69 6.52
CA GLU A 58 11.22 -9.48 5.28
C GLU A 58 9.77 -9.97 5.10
N ARG A 59 9.09 -10.41 6.18
CA ARG A 59 7.67 -10.78 6.13
C ARG A 59 6.77 -9.58 5.82
N LEU A 60 7.03 -8.43 6.44
CA LEU A 60 6.33 -7.19 6.13
C LEU A 60 6.52 -6.79 4.67
N GLU A 61 7.75 -6.87 4.14
CA GLU A 61 8.04 -6.57 2.73
C GLU A 61 7.26 -7.44 1.75
N GLN A 62 7.13 -8.74 2.06
CA GLN A 62 6.32 -9.67 1.28
C GLN A 62 4.84 -9.32 1.34
N GLY A 63 4.35 -8.95 2.52
CA GLY A 63 2.99 -8.45 2.73
C GLY A 63 2.71 -7.18 1.92
N GLU A 64 3.62 -6.21 1.95
CA GLU A 64 3.50 -4.98 1.15
C GLU A 64 3.51 -5.25 -0.35
N LEU A 65 4.34 -6.20 -0.80
CA LEU A 65 4.34 -6.61 -2.20
C LEU A 65 3.01 -7.25 -2.61
N ALA A 66 2.42 -8.09 -1.75
CA ALA A 66 1.12 -8.69 -2.00
C ALA A 66 0.02 -7.63 -2.05
N ALA A 67 0.03 -6.68 -1.12
CA ALA A 67 -0.90 -5.55 -1.09
C ALA A 67 -0.78 -4.67 -2.34
N LEU A 68 0.45 -4.33 -2.74
CA LEU A 68 0.73 -3.55 -3.95
C LEU A 68 0.20 -4.25 -5.21
N ARG A 69 0.40 -5.56 -5.35
CA ARG A 69 -0.17 -6.35 -6.46
C ARG A 69 -1.69 -6.37 -6.40
N GLY A 70 -2.25 -6.46 -5.19
CA GLY A 70 -3.67 -6.39 -4.91
C GLY A 70 -4.29 -5.08 -5.40
N LEU A 71 -3.70 -3.96 -5.00
CA LEU A 71 -4.13 -2.60 -5.31
C LEU A 71 -3.94 -2.24 -6.79
N LEU A 72 -2.82 -2.63 -7.40
CA LEU A 72 -2.60 -2.43 -8.84
C LEU A 72 -3.66 -3.19 -9.67
N ALA A 73 -3.98 -4.43 -9.28
CA ALA A 73 -5.05 -5.18 -9.92
C ALA A 73 -6.41 -4.50 -9.74
N SER A 74 -6.74 -4.04 -8.53
CA SER A 74 -7.99 -3.31 -8.27
C SER A 74 -8.08 -2.01 -9.07
N TYR A 75 -6.98 -1.25 -9.15
CA TYR A 75 -6.89 -0.03 -9.94
C TYR A 75 -7.07 -0.30 -11.44
N TYR A 76 -6.44 -1.35 -11.96
CA TYR A 76 -6.59 -1.75 -13.36
C TYR A 76 -8.02 -2.19 -13.66
N LEU A 77 -8.66 -2.94 -12.77
CA LEU A 77 -10.07 -3.35 -12.92
C LEU A 77 -11.02 -2.14 -12.89
N LEU A 78 -10.73 -1.12 -12.09
CA LEU A 78 -11.56 0.08 -11.97
C LEU A 78 -11.39 1.06 -13.15
N THR A 79 -10.16 1.22 -13.64
CA THR A 79 -9.81 2.31 -14.58
C THR A 79 -9.41 1.84 -15.99
N GLY A 80 -9.09 0.54 -16.14
CA GLY A 80 -8.50 -0.02 -17.36
C GLY A 80 -7.07 0.44 -17.65
N GLN A 81 -6.45 1.22 -16.76
CA GLN A 81 -5.13 1.82 -16.98
C GLN A 81 -4.07 1.19 -16.06
N TRP A 82 -2.84 1.16 -16.55
CA TRP A 82 -1.68 0.84 -15.71
C TRP A 82 -1.21 2.09 -14.96
N TYR A 83 -0.85 1.91 -13.69
CA TYR A 83 -0.27 2.97 -12.87
C TYR A 83 1.09 2.54 -12.35
N GLN A 84 2.08 3.42 -12.51
CA GLN A 84 3.42 3.22 -11.97
C GLN A 84 3.53 3.95 -10.62
N PRO A 85 3.81 3.23 -9.52
CA PRO A 85 3.91 3.83 -8.20
C PRO A 85 5.06 4.84 -8.14
N SER A 86 4.80 5.98 -7.52
CA SER A 86 5.82 6.91 -7.10
C SER A 86 6.37 6.48 -5.73
N CYS A 87 7.69 6.37 -5.61
CA CYS A 87 8.33 5.86 -4.39
C CYS A 87 9.22 6.96 -3.79
N PRO A 88 8.74 7.72 -2.80
CA PRO A 88 9.55 8.77 -2.19
C PRO A 88 10.72 8.16 -1.40
N ALA A 89 11.91 8.74 -1.57
CA ALA A 89 13.08 8.32 -0.84
C ALA A 89 12.96 8.75 0.64
N VAL A 90 12.64 7.81 1.51
CA VAL A 90 12.66 8.05 2.97
C VAL A 90 14.11 8.16 3.42
N THR A 91 14.52 9.17 4.19
CA THR A 91 15.92 9.34 4.65
C THR A 91 16.11 9.03 6.14
N GLU A 92 15.04 8.66 6.84
CA GLU A 92 15.06 8.48 8.29
C GLU A 92 15.79 7.21 8.75
N GLY A 93 16.36 7.26 9.96
CA GLY A 93 16.94 6.11 10.66
C GLY A 93 15.89 5.06 11.06
N LEU A 94 16.35 3.88 11.49
CA LEU A 94 15.49 2.69 11.69
C LEU A 94 14.19 2.95 12.51
N PRO A 95 14.21 3.66 13.65
CA PRO A 95 12.99 3.90 14.43
C PRO A 95 12.00 4.83 13.72
N GLY A 96 12.49 5.87 13.04
CA GLY A 96 11.65 6.79 12.24
C GLY A 96 11.02 6.06 11.06
N ALA A 97 11.82 5.23 10.39
CA ALA A 97 11.37 4.40 9.28
C ALA A 97 10.28 3.38 9.70
N LEU A 98 10.40 2.76 10.87
CA LEU A 98 9.37 1.86 11.41
C LEU A 98 8.09 2.62 11.80
N ARG A 99 8.22 3.82 12.39
CA ARG A 99 7.07 4.69 12.70
C ARG A 99 6.34 5.13 11.43
N ALA A 100 7.08 5.48 10.39
CA ALA A 100 6.53 5.83 9.09
C ALA A 100 5.80 4.62 8.46
N LEU A 101 6.36 3.42 8.57
CA LEU A 101 5.73 2.18 8.12
C LEU A 101 4.40 1.91 8.83
N TYR A 102 4.36 1.99 10.17
CA TYR A 102 3.12 1.83 10.94
C TYR A 102 2.03 2.82 10.47
N ARG A 103 2.40 4.09 10.29
CA ARG A 103 1.46 5.12 9.81
C ARG A 103 0.98 4.83 8.38
N ALA A 104 1.87 4.36 7.51
CA ALA A 104 1.52 3.99 6.14
C ALA A 104 0.52 2.82 6.13
N GLU A 105 0.75 1.77 6.91
CA GLU A 105 -0.19 0.64 7.00
C GLU A 105 -1.54 1.04 7.60
N ALA A 106 -1.55 1.88 8.64
CA ALA A 106 -2.81 2.38 9.21
C ALA A 106 -3.60 3.24 8.19
N GLN A 107 -2.91 4.08 7.43
CA GLN A 107 -3.53 4.84 6.33
C GLN A 107 -4.03 3.90 5.21
N LEU A 108 -3.27 2.85 4.90
CA LEU A 108 -3.64 1.85 3.92
C LEU A 108 -4.93 1.12 4.33
N ALA A 109 -5.02 0.71 5.60
CA ALA A 109 -6.18 0.03 6.17
C ALA A 109 -7.44 0.90 6.10
N ALA A 110 -7.34 2.15 6.58
CA ALA A 110 -8.45 3.09 6.57
C ALA A 110 -8.89 3.44 5.14
N GLY A 111 -7.94 3.73 4.25
CA GLY A 111 -8.24 4.08 2.86
C GLY A 111 -8.80 2.91 2.06
N CYS A 112 -8.34 1.68 2.28
CA CYS A 112 -8.93 0.49 1.66
C CYS A 112 -10.37 0.24 2.13
N THR A 113 -10.65 0.46 3.42
CA THR A 113 -12.00 0.33 3.97
C THR A 113 -12.94 1.39 3.39
N GLY A 114 -12.52 2.66 3.39
CA GLY A 114 -13.30 3.74 2.79
C GLY A 114 -13.47 3.58 1.27
N ALA A 115 -12.49 3.01 0.57
CA ALA A 115 -12.62 2.69 -0.85
C ALA A 115 -13.57 1.51 -1.09
N ALA A 116 -13.60 0.52 -0.20
CA ALA A 116 -14.53 -0.61 -0.29
C ALA A 116 -15.99 -0.16 -0.15
N GLU A 117 -16.26 0.85 0.67
CA GLU A 117 -17.61 1.41 0.87
C GLU A 117 -18.10 2.27 -0.31
N GLN A 118 -17.18 2.90 -1.04
CA GLN A 118 -17.49 3.78 -2.17
C GLN A 118 -17.64 3.05 -3.50
N VAL A 119 -17.23 1.78 -3.57
CA VAL A 119 -17.24 0.99 -4.79
C VAL A 119 -18.57 0.25 -4.92
N GLU A 120 -19.25 0.44 -6.05
CA GLU A 120 -20.51 -0.24 -6.36
C GLU A 120 -20.32 -1.75 -6.65
N ASP A 121 -19.15 -2.14 -7.17
CA ASP A 121 -18.81 -3.55 -7.42
C ASP A 121 -18.49 -4.28 -6.11
N GLY A 122 -19.42 -5.13 -5.66
CA GLY A 122 -19.26 -5.93 -4.44
C GLY A 122 -18.09 -6.93 -4.45
N CYS A 123 -17.59 -7.35 -5.62
CA CYS A 123 -16.37 -8.18 -5.71
C CYS A 123 -15.12 -7.33 -5.46
N LEU A 124 -15.04 -6.15 -6.08
CA LEU A 124 -13.92 -5.22 -5.88
C LEU A 124 -13.93 -4.65 -4.45
N GLY A 125 -15.11 -4.30 -3.92
CA GLY A 125 -15.29 -3.86 -2.53
C GLY A 125 -14.82 -4.91 -1.51
N ARG A 126 -15.20 -6.19 -1.68
CA ARG A 126 -14.71 -7.28 -0.81
C ARG A 126 -13.19 -7.45 -0.87
N ARG A 127 -12.59 -7.32 -2.05
CA ARG A 127 -11.13 -7.38 -2.23
C ARG A 127 -10.43 -6.22 -1.50
N LEU A 128 -10.96 -5.01 -1.63
CA LEU A 128 -10.44 -3.83 -0.92
C LEU A 128 -10.59 -3.97 0.60
N ALA A 129 -11.72 -4.46 1.10
CA ALA A 129 -11.90 -4.73 2.52
C ALA A 129 -10.91 -5.78 3.05
N ALA A 130 -10.62 -6.83 2.27
CA ALA A 130 -9.61 -7.82 2.63
C ALA A 130 -8.21 -7.20 2.71
N LEU A 131 -7.83 -6.40 1.71
CA LEU A 131 -6.56 -5.65 1.73
C LEU A 131 -6.46 -4.73 2.95
N GLY A 132 -7.56 -4.10 3.36
CA GLY A 132 -7.63 -3.26 4.55
C GLY A 132 -7.36 -4.05 5.85
N ARG A 133 -7.97 -5.22 6.00
CA ARG A 133 -7.73 -6.10 7.16
C ARG A 133 -6.29 -6.61 7.21
N GLU A 134 -5.74 -7.02 6.07
CA GLU A 134 -4.34 -7.45 6.01
C GLU A 134 -3.38 -6.31 6.36
N ALA A 135 -3.69 -5.07 5.97
CA ALA A 135 -2.93 -3.88 6.34
C ALA A 135 -2.99 -3.60 7.84
N GLU A 136 -4.15 -3.80 8.47
CA GLU A 136 -4.29 -3.68 9.93
C GLU A 136 -3.41 -4.69 10.66
N GLU A 137 -3.37 -5.94 10.19
CA GLU A 137 -2.49 -6.97 10.76
C GLU A 137 -1.00 -6.63 10.57
N ARG A 138 -0.62 -6.06 9.42
CA ARG A 138 0.74 -5.56 9.21
C ARG A 138 1.07 -4.35 10.08
N ALA A 139 0.11 -3.46 10.34
CA ALA A 139 0.28 -2.34 11.28
C ALA A 139 0.57 -2.86 12.69
N LYS A 140 -0.18 -3.86 13.18
CA LYS A 140 0.07 -4.53 14.47
C LYS A 140 1.46 -5.16 14.52
N GLN A 141 1.86 -5.85 13.45
CA GLN A 141 3.22 -6.40 13.35
C GLN A 141 4.29 -5.31 13.37
N ALA A 142 4.10 -4.19 12.67
CA ALA A 142 5.02 -3.06 12.70
C ALA A 142 5.12 -2.43 14.09
N GLU A 143 4.00 -2.29 14.81
CA GLU A 143 3.95 -1.82 16.20
C GLU A 143 4.78 -2.70 17.13
N THR A 144 4.57 -4.02 17.10
CA THR A 144 5.37 -4.95 17.93
C THR A 144 6.87 -4.88 17.60
N VAL A 145 7.24 -4.64 16.34
CA VAL A 145 8.63 -4.48 15.93
C VAL A 145 9.21 -3.16 16.46
N VAL A 146 8.42 -2.08 16.47
CA VAL A 146 8.80 -0.80 17.08
C VAL A 146 9.03 -0.98 18.57
N GLU A 147 8.10 -1.61 19.28
CA GLU A 147 8.22 -1.87 20.72
C GLU A 147 9.48 -2.68 21.03
N ASN A 148 9.74 -3.76 20.29
CA ASN A 148 10.92 -4.60 20.46
C ASN A 148 12.23 -3.85 20.13
N ALA A 149 12.23 -3.02 19.07
CA ALA A 149 13.39 -2.23 18.70
C ALA A 149 13.72 -1.14 19.74
N LEU A 150 12.70 -0.53 20.35
CA LEU A 150 12.85 0.48 21.40
C LEU A 150 13.28 -0.14 22.74
N THR A 151 12.80 -1.33 23.07
CA THR A 151 13.12 -2.01 24.34
C THR A 151 14.45 -2.78 24.30
N THR A 152 14.84 -3.31 23.14
CA THR A 152 16.09 -4.09 22.99
C THR A 152 17.28 -3.20 22.65
N GLY A 153 17.09 -2.16 21.82
CA GLY A 153 18.16 -1.25 21.40
C GLY A 153 18.46 -0.12 22.38
N ASN A 154 17.52 0.16 23.27
CA ASN A 154 17.63 1.22 24.25
C ASN A 154 17.58 0.55 25.63
N ASN A 155 18.68 0.62 26.39
CA ASN A 155 18.75 0.17 27.78
C ASN A 155 17.84 0.99 28.72
N LEU A 156 16.62 1.36 28.30
CA LEU A 156 15.65 2.16 29.06
C LEU A 156 14.96 1.36 30.16
N LEU A 157 15.15 0.04 30.20
CA LEU A 157 14.61 -0.85 31.24
C LEU A 157 15.70 -1.42 32.16
N LYS A 158 16.96 -1.03 31.99
CA LYS A 158 17.99 -1.32 32.99
C LYS A 158 18.00 -0.19 34.01
N TRP A 159 17.21 -0.37 35.07
CA TRP A 159 17.42 0.32 36.35
C TRP A 159 18.49 -0.43 37.12
#